data_AF-A0A1G9DFS0-F1
#
_entry.id   AF-A0A1G9DFS0-F1
#
_cell.length_a   1.000
_cell.length_b   1.000
_cell.length_c   1.000
_cell.angle_alpha   90.00
_cell.angle_beta   90.00
_cell.angle_gamma   90.00
#
_symmetry.space_group_name_H-M   'P 1'
#
loop_
_entity.id
_entity.type
_entity.pdbx_description
1 polymer ?
#
loop_
_entity_poly.entity_id
_entity_poly.type
_entity_poly.pdbx_seq_one_letter_code
_entity_poly.pdbx_strand_id
1 'polypeptide(L)'
;MRLLFDQNISHRILKILSDEFADSTSAKKENLIDSSDKSIWEFAKKANYIIVTQDSDFNDLNSLYGFPPKIIWIRTGNIRTEALANILKVHFKEIQDFEKNPNYGCFEILTLK
;
A
#
# COMPACT_ATOMS: atom_id res chain seq x y z
N MET A 1 0.05 11.19 4.34
CA MET A 1 0.91 10.08 3.87
C MET A 1 0.68 9.87 2.39
N ARG A 2 1.59 9.18 1.70
CA ARG A 2 1.45 8.89 0.26
C ARG A 2 1.40 7.39 0.03
N LEU A 3 0.30 6.90 -0.56
CA LEU A 3 0.14 5.47 -0.85
C LEU A 3 0.36 5.18 -2.33
N LEU A 4 1.00 4.04 -2.61
CA LEU A 4 1.05 3.43 -3.94
C LEU A 4 0.22 2.15 -3.91
N PHE A 5 -0.90 2.13 -4.61
CA PHE A 5 -1.72 0.92 -4.74
C PHE A 5 -1.13 0.00 -5.81
N ASP A 6 -0.93 -1.24 -5.41
CA ASP A 6 -0.51 -2.34 -6.27
C ASP A 6 -1.42 -2.53 -7.51
N GLN A 7 -0.90 -3.17 -8.55
CA GLN A 7 -1.59 -3.47 -9.81
C GLN A 7 -2.89 -4.26 -9.61
N ASN A 8 -2.92 -5.13 -8.59
CA ASN A 8 -4.08 -5.94 -8.24
C ASN A 8 -5.17 -5.16 -7.49
N ILE A 9 -4.90 -3.91 -7.10
CA ILE A 9 -5.89 -3.02 -6.50
C ILE A 9 -6.46 -2.09 -7.55
N SER A 10 -7.79 -2.04 -7.63
CA SER A 10 -8.50 -1.16 -8.56
C SER A 10 -8.12 0.31 -8.35
N HIS A 11 -7.60 0.96 -9.39
CA HIS A 11 -7.32 2.41 -9.44
C HIS A 11 -8.53 3.30 -9.07
N ARG A 12 -9.76 2.76 -9.08
CA ARG A 12 -10.97 3.47 -8.60
C ARG A 12 -10.85 3.87 -7.12
N ILE A 13 -10.00 3.20 -6.34
CA ILE A 13 -9.74 3.54 -4.94
C ILE A 13 -9.33 5.00 -4.77
N LEU A 14 -8.55 5.55 -5.71
CA LEU A 14 -8.08 6.93 -5.69
C LEU A 14 -9.22 7.95 -5.71
N LYS A 15 -10.41 7.57 -6.19
CA LYS A 15 -11.60 8.44 -6.20
C LYS A 15 -12.45 8.30 -4.93
N ILE A 16 -12.19 7.29 -4.11
CA ILE A 16 -12.97 6.92 -2.92
C ILE A 16 -12.24 7.32 -1.64
N LEU A 17 -10.90 7.40 -1.68
CA LEU A 17 -10.08 7.79 -0.54
C LEU A 17 -10.46 9.18 0.00
N SER A 18 -10.30 9.34 1.32
CA SER A 18 -10.40 10.65 1.98
C SER A 18 -9.23 11.56 1.58
N ASP A 19 -9.40 12.87 1.82
CA ASP A 19 -8.38 13.90 1.57
C ASP A 19 -7.05 13.62 2.29
N GLU A 20 -7.08 12.83 3.37
CA GLU A 20 -5.90 12.38 4.12
C GLU A 20 -4.90 11.56 3.27
N PHE A 21 -5.37 11.00 2.15
CA PHE A 21 -4.60 10.21 1.20
C PHE A 21 -4.54 10.86 -0.20
N ALA A 22 -4.81 12.17 -0.33
CA ALA A 22 -4.92 12.87 -1.62
C ALA A 22 -3.71 12.72 -2.55
N ASP A 23 -2.50 12.61 -1.99
CA ASP A 23 -1.24 12.45 -2.75
C ASP A 23 -0.93 10.99 -3.14
N SER A 24 -1.91 10.09 -3.01
CA SER A 24 -1.77 8.68 -3.36
C SER A 24 -1.92 8.42 -4.85
N THR A 25 -1.32 7.34 -5.31
CA THR A 25 -1.34 6.91 -6.71
C THR A 25 -1.48 5.39 -6.80
N SER A 26 -1.57 4.86 -8.01
CA SER A 26 -1.60 3.41 -8.27
C SER A 26 -0.60 3.05 -9.35
N ALA A 27 -0.15 1.79 -9.37
CA ALA A 27 0.71 1.28 -10.43
C ALA A 27 0.12 1.59 -11.83
N LYS A 28 -1.21 1.48 -11.96
CA LYS A 28 -1.93 1.87 -13.18
C LYS A 28 -1.81 3.35 -13.54
N LYS A 29 -1.95 4.27 -12.57
CA LYS A 29 -1.87 5.71 -12.82
C LYS A 29 -0.45 6.15 -13.18
N GLU A 30 0.56 5.47 -12.65
CA GLU A 30 1.99 5.71 -12.93
C GLU A 30 2.52 4.97 -14.17
N ASN A 31 1.64 4.31 -14.95
CA ASN A 31 2.00 3.48 -16.12
C ASN A 31 2.97 2.31 -15.80
N LEU A 32 2.83 1.72 -14.61
CA LEU A 32 3.64 0.61 -14.10
C LEU A 32 2.94 -0.76 -14.20
N ILE A 33 1.87 -0.89 -15.00
CA ILE A 33 1.06 -2.12 -15.06
C ILE A 33 1.86 -3.34 -15.55
N ASP A 34 2.79 -3.12 -16.48
CA ASP A 34 3.64 -4.19 -17.02
C ASP A 34 5.02 -4.25 -16.32
N SER A 35 5.19 -3.50 -15.22
CA SER A 35 6.42 -3.49 -14.44
C SER A 35 6.44 -4.63 -13.44
N SER A 36 7.63 -5.16 -13.15
CA SER A 36 7.79 -6.14 -12.08
C SER A 36 7.56 -5.53 -10.71
N ASP A 37 7.23 -6.35 -9.71
CA ASP A 37 7.05 -5.91 -8.32
C ASP A 37 8.30 -5.19 -7.80
N LYS A 38 9.49 -5.65 -8.20
CA LYS A 38 10.76 -4.98 -7.88
C LYS A 38 10.82 -3.56 -8.47
N SER A 39 10.37 -3.36 -9.70
CA SER A 39 10.34 -2.02 -10.32
C SER A 39 9.32 -1.10 -9.63
N ILE A 40 8.14 -1.63 -9.26
CA ILE A 40 7.14 -0.91 -8.48
C ILE A 40 7.69 -0.56 -7.10
N TRP A 41 8.43 -1.48 -6.47
CA TRP A 41 9.08 -1.31 -5.18
C TRP A 41 10.16 -0.21 -5.21
N GLU A 42 11.03 -0.21 -6.22
CA GLU A 42 12.05 0.84 -6.40
C GLU A 42 11.41 2.20 -6.69
N PHE A 43 10.34 2.24 -7.47
CA PHE A 43 9.56 3.46 -7.69
C PHE A 43 9.00 4.00 -6.37
N ALA A 44 8.36 3.13 -5.56
CA ALA A 44 7.81 3.52 -4.27
C ALA A 44 8.90 4.06 -3.34
N LYS A 45 10.04 3.38 -3.27
CA LYS A 45 11.19 3.80 -2.48
C LYS A 45 11.68 5.19 -2.89
N LYS A 46 11.92 5.39 -4.19
CA LYS A 46 12.46 6.64 -4.73
C LYS A 46 11.51 7.82 -4.51
N ALA A 47 10.21 7.59 -4.63
CA ALA A 47 9.18 8.62 -4.48
C ALA A 47 8.59 8.71 -3.06
N ASN A 48 9.13 7.96 -2.10
CA ASN A 48 8.70 7.90 -0.70
C ASN A 48 7.21 7.55 -0.54
N TYR A 49 6.75 6.54 -1.28
CA TYR A 49 5.43 5.94 -1.13
C TYR A 49 5.46 4.74 -0.16
N ILE A 50 4.35 4.54 0.53
CA ILE A 50 4.01 3.28 1.20
C ILE A 50 3.21 2.44 0.21
N ILE A 51 3.61 1.19 -0.03
CA ILE A 51 2.90 0.29 -0.94
C ILE A 51 1.73 -0.34 -0.20
N VAL A 52 0.54 -0.32 -0.81
CA VAL A 52 -0.62 -1.07 -0.34
C VAL A 52 -0.82 -2.26 -1.27
N THR A 53 -0.80 -3.46 -0.73
CA THR A 53 -0.98 -4.71 -1.51
C THR A 53 -1.83 -5.73 -0.74
N GLN A 54 -2.39 -6.69 -1.46
CA GLN A 54 -2.99 -7.91 -0.90
C GLN A 54 -2.06 -9.13 -1.07
N ASP A 55 -1.02 -9.01 -1.89
CA ASP A 55 -0.08 -10.08 -2.23
C ASP A 55 1.15 -10.08 -1.32
N SER A 56 1.77 -11.25 -1.16
CA SER A 56 2.95 -11.42 -0.31
C SER A 56 4.23 -10.86 -0.93
N ASP A 57 4.28 -10.74 -2.26
CA ASP A 57 5.53 -10.54 -2.99
C ASP A 57 6.26 -9.25 -2.58
N PHE A 58 5.52 -8.17 -2.28
CA PHE A 58 6.14 -6.94 -1.76
C PHE A 58 6.69 -7.06 -0.34
N ASN A 59 6.03 -7.87 0.52
CA ASN A 59 6.56 -8.15 1.86
C ASN A 59 7.82 -9.02 1.78
N ASP A 60 7.89 -9.93 0.81
CA ASP A 60 9.09 -10.73 0.53
C ASP A 60 10.24 -9.85 0.04
N LEU A 61 9.96 -8.87 -0.83
CA LEU A 61 10.93 -7.85 -1.22
C LEU A 61 11.42 -7.03 -0.01
N ASN A 62 10.53 -6.62 0.89
CA ASN A 62 10.93 -5.94 2.13
C ASN A 62 11.77 -6.83 3.05
N SER A 63 11.51 -8.13 3.09
CA SER A 63 12.28 -9.09 3.87
C SER A 63 13.68 -9.31 3.28
N LEU A 64 13.81 -9.26 1.95
CA LEU A 64 15.07 -9.46 1.24
C LEU A 64 15.95 -8.20 1.18
N TYR A 65 15.35 -7.03 0.96
CA TYR A 65 16.06 -5.77 0.72
C TYR A 65 15.93 -4.75 1.85
N GLY A 66 15.14 -5.06 2.88
CA GLY A 66 14.79 -4.13 3.95
C GLY A 66 13.73 -3.11 3.53
N PHE A 67 13.60 -2.04 4.30
CA PHE A 67 12.69 -0.91 4.03
C PHE A 67 13.46 0.40 4.30
N PRO A 68 13.11 1.52 3.63
CA PRO A 68 11.95 1.78 2.76
C PRO A 68 12.01 1.10 1.37
N PRO A 69 10.84 0.94 0.69
CA PRO A 69 9.51 1.45 1.05
C PRO A 69 8.84 0.63 2.15
N LYS A 70 7.86 1.23 2.82
CA LYS A 70 7.01 0.51 3.79
C LYS A 70 5.86 -0.17 3.08
N ILE A 71 5.33 -1.25 3.67
CA ILE A 71 4.20 -2.01 3.14
C ILE A 71 3.02 -1.91 4.10
N ILE A 72 1.83 -1.68 3.56
CA ILE A 72 0.55 -1.98 4.22
C ILE A 72 -0.01 -3.22 3.54
N TRP A 73 -0.03 -4.34 4.27
CA TRP A 73 -0.47 -5.62 3.74
C TRP A 73 -1.89 -5.93 4.19
N ILE A 74 -2.82 -5.90 3.24
CA ILE A 74 -4.25 -6.12 3.49
C ILE A 74 -4.57 -7.60 3.29
N ARG A 75 -4.64 -8.34 4.39
CA ARG A 75 -4.84 -9.79 4.40
C ARG A 75 -6.31 -10.16 4.68
N THR A 76 -7.20 -9.61 3.87
CA THR A 76 -8.66 -9.84 3.97
C THR A 76 -9.21 -10.72 2.84
N GLY A 77 -8.34 -11.16 1.93
CA GLY A 77 -8.73 -11.71 0.64
C GLY A 77 -9.38 -10.66 -0.27
N ASN A 78 -10.03 -11.12 -1.35
CA ASN A 78 -10.70 -10.26 -2.31
C ASN A 78 -11.87 -9.52 -1.65
N ILE A 79 -11.73 -8.19 -1.54
CA ILE A 79 -12.76 -7.29 -1.02
C ILE A 79 -13.09 -6.22 -2.05
N ARG A 80 -14.25 -5.59 -1.88
CA ARG A 80 -14.64 -4.46 -2.73
C ARG A 80 -13.74 -3.26 -2.46
N THR A 81 -13.56 -2.41 -3.47
CA THR A 81 -12.70 -1.23 -3.38
C THR A 81 -13.14 -0.26 -2.28
N GLU A 82 -14.44 -0.14 -2.06
CA GLU A 82 -15.05 0.65 -1.00
C GLU A 82 -14.71 0.09 0.40
N ALA A 83 -14.70 -1.25 0.53
CA ALA A 83 -14.33 -1.91 1.79
C ALA A 83 -12.86 -1.69 2.11
N LEU A 84 -11.97 -1.80 1.10
CA LEU A 84 -10.55 -1.50 1.25
C LEU A 84 -10.31 -0.04 1.68
N ALA A 85 -10.98 0.92 1.03
CA ALA A 85 -10.88 2.33 1.40
C ALA A 85 -11.37 2.56 2.85
N ASN A 86 -12.44 1.88 3.27
CA ASN A 86 -12.92 1.97 4.64
C ASN A 86 -11.94 1.38 5.66
N ILE A 87 -11.27 0.25 5.33
CA ILE A 87 -10.21 -0.32 6.18
C ILE A 87 -9.10 0.72 6.40
N LEU A 88 -8.59 1.34 5.32
CA LEU A 88 -7.55 2.36 5.42
C LEU A 88 -7.99 3.56 6.26
N LYS A 89 -9.26 3.97 6.14
CA LYS A 89 -9.84 5.05 6.93
C LYS A 89 -9.94 4.69 8.42
N VAL A 90 -10.42 3.49 8.75
CA VAL A 90 -10.57 3.02 10.14
C VAL A 90 -9.21 2.92 10.82
N HIS A 91 -8.20 2.41 10.11
CA HIS A 91 -6.83 2.25 10.63
C HIS A 91 -5.94 3.48 10.40
N PHE A 92 -6.48 4.61 9.95
CA PHE A 92 -5.69 5.78 9.53
C PHE A 92 -4.67 6.22 10.60
N LYS A 93 -5.11 6.26 11.86
CA LYS A 93 -4.26 6.72 12.96
C LYS A 93 -3.08 5.79 13.21
N GLU A 94 -3.31 4.48 13.17
CA GLU A 94 -2.28 3.45 13.35
C GLU A 94 -1.31 3.43 12.16
N ILE A 95 -1.82 3.60 10.94
CA ILE A 95 -0.99 3.72 9.74
C ILE A 95 -0.10 4.97 9.83
N GLN A 96 -0.62 6.09 10.34
CA GLN A 96 0.16 7.31 10.53
C GLN A 96 1.27 7.14 11.58
N ASP A 97 0.99 6.41 12.67
CA ASP A 97 1.99 6.12 13.69
C ASP A 97 3.04 5.11 13.16
N PHE A 98 2.61 4.15 12.36
CA PHE A 98 3.48 3.23 11.61
C PHE A 98 4.39 3.96 10.62
N GLU A 99 3.88 4.91 9.83
CA GLU A 99 4.65 5.74 8.88
C GLU A 99 5.84 6.42 9.58
N LYS A 100 5.62 6.92 10.81
CA LYS A 100 6.65 7.64 11.59
C LYS A 100 7.64 6.72 12.32
N ASN A 101 7.32 5.44 12.47
CA ASN A 101 8.15 4.51 13.23
C ASN A 101 9.33 4.00 12.38
N PRO A 102 10.59 4.26 12.74
CA PRO A 102 11.75 3.83 11.93
C PRO A 102 12.03 2.32 11.99
N ASN A 103 11.40 1.59 12.91
CA ASN A 103 11.71 0.18 13.18
C ASN A 103 10.76 -0.80 12.49
N TYR A 104 9.69 -0.32 11.85
CA TYR A 104 8.69 -1.18 11.21
C TYR A 104 8.62 -0.96 9.70
N GLY A 105 8.71 -2.07 8.95
CA GLY A 105 8.64 -2.10 7.49
C GLY A 105 7.32 -2.57 6.91
N CYS A 106 6.51 -3.28 7.69
CA CYS A 106 5.23 -3.84 7.25
C CYS A 106 4.16 -3.60 8.33
N PHE A 107 2.99 -3.11 7.91
CA PHE A 107 1.79 -2.99 8.73
C PHE A 107 0.73 -3.94 8.16
N GLU A 108 0.46 -5.00 8.91
CA GLU A 108 -0.45 -6.06 8.48
C GLU A 108 -1.85 -5.82 9.03
N ILE A 109 -2.86 -5.86 8.15
CA ILE A 109 -4.26 -5.76 8.54
C ILE A 109 -4.97 -7.08 8.21
N LEU A 110 -5.39 -7.77 9.27
CA LEU A 110 -6.16 -9.00 9.22
C LEU A 110 -7.62 -8.70 9.53
N THR A 111 -8.55 -9.26 8.76
CA THR A 111 -9.96 -9.32 9.17
C THR A 111 -10.33 -10.79 9.32
N LEU A 112 -10.44 -11.23 10.58
CA LEU A 112 -10.99 -12.54 10.89
C LEU A 112 -12.48 -12.51 10.55
N LYS A 113 -12.93 -13.46 9.72
CA LYS A 113 -14.35 -13.73 9.51
C LYS A 113 -14.90 -14.56 10.66
#